data_AF-A0MMY5-F1
#
_entry.id   AF-A0MMY5-F1
#
_cell.length_a   1.000
_cell.length_b   1.000
_cell.length_c   1.000
_cell.angle_alpha   90.00
_cell.angle_beta   90.00
_cell.angle_gamma   90.00
#
_symmetry.space_group_name_H-M   'P 1'
#
loop_
_entity.id
_entity.type
_entity.pdbx_description
1 polymer ?
#
loop_
_entity_poly.entity_id
_entity_poly.type
_entity_poly.pdbx_seq_one_letter_code
_entity_poly.pdbx_strand_id
1 'polypeptide(L)'
;HHDKHHATYVANANAALEKHPEIGEDLEALLADVSQIPEDIRQAVINNGGGHLNHALLWELMSPEETQISQELSEDINATFGSFEDFKAAFTAAATGRFGSGWAWLVVNAEGKLEVLSTANQ
;
A
#
# COMPACT_ATOMS: atom_id res chain seq x y z
N HIS A 1 -7.73 -15.23 -1.70
CA HIS A 1 -7.31 -13.83 -1.51
C HIS A 1 -7.43 -13.06 -2.83
N HIS A 2 -6.70 -13.47 -3.88
CA HIS A 2 -6.78 -12.92 -5.24
C HIS A 2 -8.20 -12.98 -5.87
N ASP A 3 -8.72 -14.17 -6.23
CA ASP A 3 -9.94 -14.31 -7.06
C ASP A 3 -11.25 -13.79 -6.46
N LYS A 4 -11.26 -13.43 -5.17
CA LYS A 4 -12.47 -12.99 -4.46
C LYS A 4 -12.31 -11.61 -3.84
N HIS A 5 -11.37 -11.43 -2.92
CA HIS A 5 -11.20 -10.14 -2.23
C HIS A 5 -10.66 -9.09 -3.19
N HIS A 6 -9.54 -9.38 -3.87
CA HIS A 6 -8.97 -8.44 -4.85
C HIS A 6 -9.93 -8.17 -6.00
N ALA A 7 -10.57 -9.21 -6.54
CA ALA A 7 -11.59 -9.06 -7.59
C ALA A 7 -12.76 -8.16 -7.17
N THR A 8 -13.20 -8.23 -5.91
CA THR A 8 -14.27 -7.36 -5.39
C THR A 8 -13.83 -5.90 -5.33
N TYR A 9 -12.60 -5.63 -4.88
CA TYR A 9 -12.05 -4.28 -4.88
C TYR A 9 -11.99 -3.69 -6.30
N VAL A 10 -11.51 -4.46 -7.28
CA VAL A 10 -11.48 -4.04 -8.69
C VAL A 10 -12.88 -3.72 -9.20
N ALA A 11 -13.85 -4.63 -8.99
CA ALA A 11 -15.21 -4.44 -9.47
C ALA A 11 -15.87 -3.17 -8.89
N ASN A 12 -15.69 -2.94 -7.59
CA ASN A 12 -16.26 -1.79 -6.91
C ASN A 12 -15.54 -0.47 -7.25
N ALA A 13 -14.21 -0.51 -7.46
CA ALA A 13 -13.45 0.65 -7.91
C ALA A 13 -13.92 1.09 -9.30
N ASN A 14 -14.04 0.17 -10.26
CA ASN A 14 -14.56 0.45 -11.59
C ASN A 14 -15.97 1.05 -11.54
N ALA A 15 -16.88 0.46 -10.77
CA ALA A 15 -18.24 0.97 -10.62
C ALA A 15 -18.31 2.38 -9.98
N ALA A 16 -17.32 2.76 -9.16
CA ALA A 16 -17.23 4.10 -8.61
C ALA A 16 -16.70 5.10 -9.66
N LEU A 17 -15.64 4.74 -10.37
CA LEU A 17 -15.01 5.58 -11.40
C LEU A 17 -15.91 5.82 -12.61
N GLU A 18 -16.77 4.86 -12.98
CA GLU A 18 -17.75 5.01 -14.07
C GLU A 18 -18.72 6.19 -13.87
N LYS A 19 -18.92 6.65 -12.63
CA LYS A 19 -19.76 7.82 -12.33
C LYS A 19 -19.09 9.14 -12.67
N HIS A 20 -17.76 9.15 -12.72
CA HIS A 20 -16.90 10.32 -12.91
C HIS A 20 -15.78 10.03 -13.91
N PRO A 21 -16.09 9.71 -15.19
CA PRO A 21 -15.07 9.37 -16.18
C PRO A 21 -14.05 10.49 -16.44
N GLU A 22 -14.38 11.74 -16.10
CA GLU A 22 -13.50 12.90 -16.25
C GLU A 22 -12.27 12.89 -15.35
N ILE A 23 -12.27 12.12 -14.25
CA ILE A 23 -11.12 12.03 -13.33
C ILE A 23 -10.12 10.93 -13.76
N GLY A 24 -10.48 10.11 -14.74
CA GLY A 24 -9.67 8.99 -15.21
C GLY A 24 -9.61 7.82 -14.21
N GLU A 25 -8.61 6.94 -14.41
CA GLU A 25 -8.46 5.69 -13.66
C GLU A 25 -7.07 5.52 -13.02
N ASP A 26 -6.25 6.58 -12.99
CA ASP A 26 -4.95 6.56 -12.31
C ASP A 26 -5.16 6.62 -10.79
N LEU A 27 -5.31 5.44 -10.18
CA LEU A 27 -5.58 5.31 -8.76
C LEU A 27 -4.42 5.79 -7.88
N GLU A 28 -3.17 5.69 -8.32
CA GLU A 28 -2.02 6.20 -7.56
C GLU A 28 -2.12 7.73 -7.44
N ALA A 29 -2.38 8.42 -8.55
CA ALA A 29 -2.57 9.87 -8.56
C ALA A 29 -3.81 10.30 -7.75
N LEU A 30 -4.93 9.59 -7.90
CA LEU A 30 -6.18 9.90 -7.18
C LEU A 30 -6.05 9.70 -5.66
N LEU A 31 -5.33 8.67 -5.22
CA LEU A 31 -5.17 8.37 -3.80
C LEU A 31 -4.05 9.18 -3.14
N ALA A 32 -3.15 9.79 -3.91
CA ALA A 32 -2.16 10.74 -3.40
C ALA A 32 -2.82 12.04 -2.87
N ASP A 33 -3.92 12.49 -3.48
CA ASP A 33 -4.77 13.59 -2.96
C ASP A 33 -6.25 13.24 -3.07
N VAL A 34 -6.77 12.56 -2.05
CA VAL A 34 -8.17 12.12 -2.00
C VAL A 34 -9.18 13.27 -2.02
N SER A 35 -8.75 14.52 -1.79
CA SER A 35 -9.64 15.68 -1.84
C SER A 35 -10.07 16.02 -3.28
N GLN A 36 -9.28 15.62 -4.28
CA GLN A 36 -9.62 15.76 -5.71
C GLN A 36 -10.71 14.78 -6.16
N ILE A 37 -10.91 13.69 -5.41
CA ILE A 37 -11.96 12.72 -5.74
C ILE A 37 -13.33 13.33 -5.38
N PRO A 38 -14.31 13.31 -6.31
CA PRO A 38 -15.66 13.78 -6.07
C PRO A 38 -16.27 13.15 -4.81
N GLU A 39 -16.92 13.98 -3.99
CA GLU A 39 -17.32 13.63 -2.63
C GLU A 39 -18.21 12.38 -2.56
N ASP A 40 -19.10 12.19 -3.53
CA ASP A 40 -20.07 11.09 -3.60
C ASP A 40 -19.43 9.73 -3.92
N ILE A 41 -18.22 9.71 -4.50
CA ILE A 41 -17.46 8.48 -4.76
C ILE A 41 -16.18 8.35 -3.92
N ARG A 42 -15.75 9.43 -3.24
CA ARG A 42 -14.45 9.50 -2.55
C ARG A 42 -14.16 8.30 -1.67
N GLN A 43 -15.05 7.97 -0.74
CA GLN A 43 -14.80 6.85 0.17
C GLN A 43 -14.83 5.48 -0.55
N ALA A 44 -15.63 5.35 -1.61
CA ALA A 44 -15.66 4.13 -2.41
C ALA A 44 -14.34 3.94 -3.16
N VAL A 45 -13.76 5.01 -3.72
CA VAL A 45 -12.44 4.99 -4.37
C VAL A 45 -11.33 4.76 -3.35
N ILE A 46 -11.36 5.39 -2.17
CA ILE A 46 -10.39 5.12 -1.09
C ILE A 46 -10.40 3.62 -0.74
N ASN A 47 -11.57 3.07 -0.39
CA ASN A 47 -11.64 1.70 0.09
C ASN A 47 -11.33 0.65 -1.00
N ASN A 48 -11.87 0.85 -2.21
CA ASN A 48 -11.77 -0.17 -3.27
C ASN A 48 -10.61 0.08 -4.23
N GLY A 49 -10.29 1.34 -4.51
CA GLY A 49 -9.06 1.71 -5.21
C GLY A 49 -7.82 1.38 -4.38
N GLY A 50 -7.82 1.77 -3.10
CA GLY A 50 -6.76 1.35 -2.16
C GLY A 50 -6.69 -0.17 -2.05
N GLY A 51 -7.84 -0.84 -1.94
CA GLY A 51 -7.91 -2.29 -1.93
C GLY A 51 -7.31 -2.93 -3.19
N HIS A 52 -7.53 -2.35 -4.37
CA HIS A 52 -6.91 -2.81 -5.60
C HIS A 52 -5.39 -2.62 -5.61
N LEU A 53 -4.90 -1.41 -5.33
CA LEU A 53 -3.47 -1.09 -5.35
C LEU A 53 -2.69 -1.90 -4.31
N ASN A 54 -3.17 -1.96 -3.07
CA ASN A 54 -2.50 -2.68 -1.99
C ASN A 54 -2.34 -4.17 -2.32
N HIS A 55 -3.37 -4.81 -2.91
CA HIS A 55 -3.28 -6.22 -3.28
C HIS A 55 -2.43 -6.43 -4.52
N ALA A 56 -2.52 -5.55 -5.53
CA ALA A 56 -1.67 -5.63 -6.72
C ALA A 56 -0.18 -5.61 -6.34
N LEU A 57 0.21 -4.65 -5.49
CA LEU A 57 1.56 -4.57 -4.94
C LEU A 57 1.93 -5.80 -4.10
N LEU A 58 1.03 -6.28 -3.22
CA LEU A 58 1.30 -7.47 -2.40
C LEU A 58 1.67 -8.70 -3.24
N TRP A 59 1.01 -8.92 -4.38
CA TRP A 59 1.32 -10.07 -5.24
C TRP A 59 2.69 -9.97 -5.88
N GLU A 60 3.09 -8.77 -6.30
CA GLU A 60 4.41 -8.52 -6.90
C GLU A 60 5.56 -8.61 -5.87
N LEU A 61 5.29 -8.30 -4.60
CA LEU A 61 6.26 -8.39 -3.52
C LEU A 61 6.47 -9.81 -2.97
N MET A 62 5.67 -10.78 -3.38
CA MET A 62 5.80 -12.18 -2.94
C MET A 62 6.46 -13.05 -3.99
N SER A 63 7.35 -13.93 -3.56
CA SER A 63 8.09 -14.84 -4.43
C SER A 63 8.09 -16.26 -3.85
N PRO A 64 7.93 -17.31 -4.68
CA PRO A 64 8.17 -18.70 -4.27
C PRO A 64 9.67 -18.99 -4.10
N GLU A 65 10.52 -18.18 -4.74
CA GLU A 65 11.97 -18.29 -4.68
C GLU A 65 12.55 -17.41 -3.58
N GLU A 66 13.61 -17.89 -2.95
CA GLU A 66 14.42 -17.08 -2.05
C GLU A 66 15.09 -15.95 -2.84
N THR A 67 14.95 -14.72 -2.34
CA THR A 67 15.58 -13.53 -2.92
C THR A 67 16.51 -12.90 -1.90
N GLN A 68 17.52 -12.19 -2.39
CA GLN A 68 18.42 -11.42 -1.54
C GLN A 68 18.09 -9.94 -1.64
N ILE A 69 18.23 -9.24 -0.52
CA ILE A 69 18.10 -7.78 -0.47
C ILE A 69 19.21 -7.18 -1.33
N SER A 70 18.87 -6.22 -2.19
CA SER A 70 19.88 -5.51 -2.99
C SER A 70 20.84 -4.75 -2.09
N GLN A 71 22.07 -4.52 -2.57
CA GLN A 71 23.07 -3.76 -1.81
C GLN A 71 22.54 -2.37 -1.44
N GLU A 72 21.93 -1.66 -2.39
CA GLU A 72 21.37 -0.32 -2.19
C GLU A 72 20.31 -0.31 -1.07
N LEU A 73 19.34 -1.23 -1.13
CA LEU A 73 18.31 -1.32 -0.08
C LEU A 73 18.90 -1.72 1.28
N SER A 74 19.90 -2.62 1.31
CA SER A 74 20.57 -2.99 2.55
C SER A 74 21.31 -1.80 3.17
N GLU A 75 21.95 -0.95 2.37
CA GLU A 75 22.64 0.25 2.85
C GLU A 75 21.65 1.25 3.43
N ASP A 76 20.53 1.49 2.76
CA ASP A 76 19.47 2.38 3.25
C ASP A 76 18.78 1.87 4.51
N ILE A 77 18.56 0.55 4.61
CA ILE A 77 18.04 -0.09 5.83
C ILE A 77 19.00 0.13 6.98
N ASN A 78 20.30 -0.12 6.78
CA ASN A 78 21.29 0.06 7.84
C ASN A 78 21.46 1.54 8.23
N ALA A 79 21.39 2.46 7.26
CA ALA A 79 21.46 3.89 7.52
C ALA A 79 20.26 4.41 8.32
N THR A 80 19.07 3.86 8.07
CA THR A 80 17.82 4.28 8.72
C THR A 80 17.59 3.60 10.06
N PHE A 81 17.74 2.27 10.11
CA PHE A 81 17.34 1.45 11.26
C PHE A 81 18.52 0.94 12.08
N GLY A 82 19.77 1.14 11.61
CA GLY A 82 20.99 0.65 12.25
C GLY A 82 21.37 -0.77 11.82
N SER A 83 20.40 -1.67 11.69
CA SER A 83 20.59 -3.02 11.16
C SER A 83 19.33 -3.60 10.52
N PHE A 84 19.47 -4.66 9.71
CA PHE A 84 18.33 -5.41 9.20
C PHE A 84 17.49 -6.07 10.30
N GLU A 85 18.12 -6.53 11.39
CA GLU A 85 17.40 -7.10 12.54
C GLU A 85 16.53 -6.04 13.24
N ASP A 86 17.05 -4.82 13.41
CA ASP A 86 16.30 -3.70 13.99
C ASP A 86 15.15 -3.28 13.07
N PHE A 87 15.36 -3.23 11.75
CA PHE A 87 14.29 -3.04 10.77
C PHE A 87 13.21 -4.12 10.90
N LYS A 88 13.60 -5.39 10.92
CA LYS A 88 12.67 -6.52 11.01
C LYS A 88 11.87 -6.47 12.30
N ALA A 89 12.49 -6.09 13.42
CA ALA A 89 11.82 -5.89 14.69
C ALA A 89 10.80 -4.73 14.61
N ALA A 90 11.18 -3.58 14.04
CA ALA A 90 10.29 -2.43 13.85
C ALA A 90 9.10 -2.76 12.94
N PHE A 91 9.35 -3.42 11.80
CA PHE A 91 8.31 -3.84 10.86
C PHE A 91 7.35 -4.85 11.50
N THR A 92 7.90 -5.83 12.23
CA THR A 92 7.09 -6.82 12.97
C THR A 92 6.21 -6.16 14.03
N ALA A 93 6.74 -5.18 14.76
CA ALA A 93 5.98 -4.42 15.74
C ALA A 93 4.84 -3.61 15.09
N ALA A 94 5.08 -2.97 13.94
CA ALA A 94 4.04 -2.27 13.19
C ALA A 94 2.93 -3.22 12.68
N ALA A 95 3.32 -4.39 12.16
CA ALA A 95 2.39 -5.40 11.65
C ALA A 95 1.54 -6.02 12.76
N THR A 96 2.14 -6.34 13.91
CA THR A 96 1.45 -6.97 15.04
C THR A 96 0.68 -5.97 15.91
N GLY A 97 1.11 -4.70 15.94
CA GLY A 97 0.47 -3.63 16.71
C GLY A 97 -0.76 -3.03 16.04
N ARG A 98 -1.00 -3.29 14.74
CA ARG A 98 -2.21 -2.85 14.03
C ARG A 98 -3.44 -3.51 14.65
N PHE A 99 -4.27 -2.72 15.32
CA PHE A 99 -5.57 -3.18 15.82
C PHE A 99 -6.62 -3.14 14.70
N GLY A 100 -7.33 -4.25 14.51
CA GLY A 100 -8.30 -4.42 13.43
C GLY A 100 -7.62 -4.67 12.06
N SER A 101 -8.37 -4.47 10.98
CA SER A 101 -7.86 -4.66 9.61
C SER A 101 -6.89 -3.53 9.22
N GLY A 102 -5.85 -3.88 8.47
CA GLY A 102 -4.88 -2.91 7.96
C GLY A 102 -3.63 -3.56 7.38
N TRP A 103 -2.61 -2.73 7.18
CA TRP A 103 -1.34 -3.08 6.54
C TRP A 103 -0.15 -2.52 7.32
N ALA A 104 1.01 -3.15 7.17
CA ALA A 104 2.30 -2.61 7.59
C ALA A 104 3.19 -2.41 6.36
N TRP A 105 3.95 -1.32 6.37
CA TRP A 105 4.65 -0.82 5.20
C TRP A 105 6.09 -0.45 5.55
N LEU A 106 6.98 -0.70 4.59
CA LEU A 106 8.26 -0.01 4.46
C LEU A 106 8.07 0.98 3.31
N VAL A 107 8.21 2.27 3.56
CA VAL A 107 7.97 3.34 2.58
C VAL A 107 9.18 4.23 2.43
N VAL A 108 9.24 4.98 1.34
CA VAL A 108 10.17 6.09 1.14
C VAL A 108 9.40 7.40 1.35
N ASN A 109 9.85 8.24 2.28
CA ASN A 109 9.22 9.52 2.56
C ASN A 109 9.65 10.63 1.57
N ALA A 110 9.11 11.84 1.73
CA ALA A 110 9.40 12.96 0.83
C ALA A 110 10.88 13.40 0.83
N GLU A 111 11.62 13.10 1.89
CA GLU A 111 13.05 13.35 2.01
C GLU A 111 13.91 12.20 1.43
N GLY A 112 13.30 11.16 0.87
CA GLY A 112 13.99 10.01 0.33
C GLY A 112 14.53 9.06 1.41
N LYS A 113 13.91 9.02 2.60
CA LYS A 113 14.30 8.15 3.72
C LYS A 113 13.29 7.04 3.94
N LEU A 114 13.80 5.89 4.40
CA LEU A 114 12.95 4.76 4.73
C LEU A 114 12.16 5.03 6.01
N GLU A 115 10.90 4.60 6.04
CA GLU A 115 10.05 4.65 7.22
C GLU A 115 9.23 3.37 7.35
N VAL A 116 8.95 2.97 8.60
CA VAL A 116 8.00 1.90 8.91
C VAL A 116 6.73 2.54 9.46
N LEU A 117 5.59 2.22 8.86
CA LEU A 117 4.28 2.67 9.33
C LEU A 117 3.22 1.59 9.13
N SER A 118 2.03 1.82 9.69
CA SER A 118 0.86 0.97 9.41
C SER A 118 -0.35 1.82 9.04
N THR A 119 -1.21 1.31 8.16
CA THR A 119 -2.48 1.93 7.77
C THR A 119 -3.65 1.07 8.24
N ALA A 120 -4.80 1.70 8.48
CA ALA A 120 -6.05 0.99 8.78
C ALA A 120 -6.80 0.72 7.49
N ASN A 121 -7.49 -0.42 7.42
CA ASN A 121 -8.31 -0.83 6.27
C ASN A 121 -7.48 -0.94 4.97
N GLN A 122 -7.84 -0.17 3.94
CA GLN A 122 -7.24 -0.16 2.62
C GLN A 122 -6.83 1.27 2.25
#